data_AF-A0A2P4ZMV5-F1
#
_entry.id   AF-A0A2P4ZMV5-F1
#
_cell.length_a   1.000
_cell.length_b   1.000
_cell.length_c   1.000
_cell.angle_alpha   90.00
_cell.angle_beta   90.00
_cell.angle_gamma   90.00
#
_symmetry.space_group_name_H-M   'P 1'
#
loop_
_entity.id
_entity.type
_entity.pdbx_description
1 polymer ?
#
loop_
_entity_poly.entity_id
_entity_poly.type
_entity_poly.pdbx_seq_one_letter_code
_entity_poly.pdbx_strand_id
1 'polypeptide(L)'
;MGFVDESEASLVALYGSSCWLMTGLEIEAGLYKSVERRTPSSGWLALATFERACDVYDDGSVYVIDAPGHMPGHVMLVVRVKIQDTEGPDDFIILSGDCFHHSALLGDSKLTGRPPFSKRTMHEDQYQAFDTIQRTAELTKQPNIWVIRAHDAKVAQAIGTDEKGESLGLPSLQDWQKNGWKDDQGS
;
A
#
# COMPACT_ATOMS: atom_id res chain seq x y z
N MET A 1 4.76 -30.82 -32.77
CA MET A 1 3.31 -30.62 -32.72
C MET A 1 2.88 -30.83 -31.26
N GLY A 2 2.54 -29.83 -30.44
CA GLY A 2 2.06 -28.48 -30.70
C GLY A 2 0.54 -28.41 -30.55
N PHE A 3 0.10 -27.92 -29.37
CA PHE A 3 -1.07 -27.05 -29.12
C PHE A 3 -2.49 -27.62 -29.33
N VAL A 4 -3.57 -27.20 -28.64
CA VAL A 4 -3.91 -25.98 -27.87
C VAL A 4 -4.80 -26.38 -26.67
N ASP A 5 -4.68 -25.65 -25.56
CA ASP A 5 -5.44 -25.72 -24.29
C ASP A 5 -6.65 -24.76 -24.29
N GLU A 6 -7.69 -25.11 -23.54
CA GLU A 6 -9.04 -24.55 -23.60
C GLU A 6 -9.13 -23.08 -23.18
N SER A 7 -9.60 -22.26 -24.13
CA SER A 7 -9.92 -20.84 -23.99
C SER A 7 -11.36 -20.61 -23.49
N GLU A 8 -11.55 -19.44 -22.88
CA GLU A 8 -12.81 -18.69 -22.69
C GLU A 8 -13.41 -18.70 -21.26
N ALA A 9 -12.79 -17.94 -20.36
CA ALA A 9 -13.52 -17.19 -19.34
C ALA A 9 -13.26 -15.69 -19.56
N SER A 10 -14.16 -15.09 -20.33
CA SER A 10 -14.23 -13.66 -20.59
C SER A 10 -14.64 -12.89 -19.33
N LEU A 11 -13.80 -11.99 -18.84
CA LEU A 11 -14.24 -10.85 -18.02
C LEU A 11 -13.66 -9.56 -18.62
N VAL A 12 -14.52 -8.87 -19.36
CA VAL A 12 -14.28 -7.52 -19.86
C VAL A 12 -14.51 -6.56 -18.70
N ALA A 13 -13.43 -6.03 -18.11
CA ALA A 13 -13.49 -4.82 -17.30
C ALA A 13 -13.00 -3.66 -18.16
N LEU A 14 -13.95 -2.87 -18.66
CA LEU A 14 -13.67 -1.57 -19.27
C LEU A 14 -13.29 -0.58 -18.15
N TYR A 15 -12.34 0.30 -18.48
CA TYR A 15 -11.71 1.39 -17.70
C TYR A 15 -10.35 1.09 -17.04
N GLY A 16 -9.28 1.32 -17.82
CA GLY A 16 -8.05 1.96 -17.33
C GLY A 16 -6.82 1.08 -17.06
N SER A 17 -6.17 0.54 -18.09
CA SER A 17 -4.95 -0.30 -18.02
C SER A 17 -3.65 0.44 -17.64
N SER A 18 -3.71 1.52 -16.84
CA SER A 18 -2.55 2.39 -16.61
C SER A 18 -2.48 2.88 -15.17
N CYS A 19 -1.32 2.68 -14.52
CA CYS A 19 -0.91 3.41 -13.33
C CYS A 19 -0.19 4.70 -13.75
N TRP A 20 -0.36 5.77 -12.99
CA TRP A 20 0.36 7.03 -13.22
C TRP A 20 1.54 7.08 -12.27
N LEU A 21 2.76 7.00 -12.80
CA LEU A 21 4.01 7.03 -12.02
C LEU A 21 4.75 8.32 -12.32
N MET A 22 5.12 9.07 -11.27
CA MET A 22 5.89 10.30 -11.40
C MET A 22 7.38 9.97 -11.47
N THR A 23 7.99 10.12 -12.65
CA THR A 23 9.45 10.21 -12.77
C THR A 23 9.83 11.67 -12.91
N GLY A 24 10.48 12.23 -11.89
CA GLY A 24 10.85 13.63 -11.83
C GLY A 24 11.96 13.97 -12.81
N LEU A 25 11.61 14.32 -14.05
CA LEU A 25 12.48 15.02 -14.98
C LEU A 25 11.75 16.24 -15.54
N GLU A 26 12.31 17.40 -15.20
CA GLU A 26 12.04 18.76 -15.71
C GLU A 26 10.84 19.51 -15.11
N ILE A 27 11.12 20.24 -14.01
CA ILE A 27 10.29 21.36 -13.54
C ILE A 27 10.61 22.58 -14.43
N GLU A 28 9.63 23.05 -15.20
CA GLU A 28 9.70 24.35 -15.86
C GLU A 28 8.51 25.21 -15.42
N ALA A 29 8.78 26.37 -14.82
CA ALA A 29 7.80 27.37 -14.43
C ALA A 29 6.64 26.91 -13.51
N GLY A 30 6.82 25.86 -12.70
CA GLY A 30 5.81 25.41 -11.73
C GLY A 30 4.60 24.70 -12.36
N LEU A 31 4.69 24.36 -13.64
CA LEU A 31 3.72 23.54 -14.34
C LEU A 31 4.35 22.17 -14.61
N TYR A 32 3.71 21.09 -14.14
CA TYR A 32 4.16 19.74 -14.42
C TYR A 32 4.04 19.48 -15.92
N LYS A 33 5.17 19.26 -16.59
CA LYS A 33 5.22 18.78 -17.99
C LYS A 33 4.50 17.43 -18.03
N SER A 34 3.66 17.21 -19.05
CA SER A 34 2.79 16.04 -19.14
C SER A 34 3.54 14.73 -18.87
N VAL A 35 2.98 13.92 -17.96
CA VAL A 35 3.56 12.70 -17.42
C VAL A 35 3.77 11.66 -18.53
N GLU A 36 4.93 10.98 -18.54
CA GLU A 36 5.11 9.78 -19.33
C GLU A 36 4.16 8.70 -18.79
N ARG A 37 3.10 8.40 -19.55
CA ARG A 37 2.23 7.26 -19.26
C ARG A 37 3.06 5.99 -19.46
N ARG A 38 3.53 5.40 -18.37
CA ARG A 38 4.12 4.06 -18.42
C ARG A 38 3.04 3.01 -18.28
N THR A 39 3.06 2.08 -19.24
CA THR A 39 2.37 0.80 -19.08
C THR A 39 3.43 -0.16 -18.55
N PRO A 40 3.19 -0.84 -17.43
CA PRO A 40 4.17 -1.77 -16.87
C PRO A 40 4.49 -2.84 -17.90
N SER A 41 5.77 -3.15 -18.10
CA SER A 41 6.16 -4.14 -19.12
C SER A 41 5.61 -5.53 -18.78
N SER A 42 5.48 -5.80 -17.48
CA SER A 42 4.90 -6.99 -16.87
C SER A 42 3.36 -6.98 -16.74
N GLY A 43 2.71 -5.84 -17.01
CA GLY A 43 1.26 -5.67 -16.82
C GLY A 43 0.81 -5.64 -15.35
N TRP A 44 -0.47 -5.92 -15.11
CA TRP A 44 -1.00 -6.06 -13.75
C TRP A 44 -0.71 -7.46 -13.23
N LEU A 45 -0.24 -7.55 -11.99
CA LEU A 45 0.09 -8.80 -11.30
C LEU A 45 -0.65 -8.91 -9.96
N ALA A 46 -0.93 -10.14 -9.53
CA ALA A 46 -1.42 -10.39 -8.18
C ALA A 46 -0.26 -10.29 -7.18
N LEU A 47 -0.41 -9.48 -6.14
CA LEU A 47 0.59 -9.26 -5.10
C LEU A 47 -0.06 -9.37 -3.72
N ALA A 48 0.50 -10.24 -2.89
CA ALA A 48 0.02 -10.52 -1.54
C ALA A 48 -1.48 -10.88 -1.52
N THR A 49 -2.35 -10.01 -1.00
CA THR A 49 -3.80 -10.22 -0.90
C THR A 49 -4.61 -9.44 -1.95
N PHE A 50 -3.94 -8.86 -2.95
CA PHE A 50 -4.54 -8.03 -3.99
C PHE A 50 -4.30 -8.59 -5.39
N GLU A 51 -5.32 -8.51 -6.25
CA GLU A 51 -5.28 -9.05 -7.61
C GLU A 51 -4.64 -8.08 -8.61
N ARG A 52 -4.57 -6.79 -8.27
CA ARG A 52 -4.09 -5.72 -9.15
C ARG A 52 -2.99 -4.91 -8.47
N ALA A 53 -1.77 -5.28 -8.79
CA ALA A 53 -0.56 -4.54 -8.48
C ALA A 53 0.28 -4.30 -9.74
N CYS A 54 1.17 -3.31 -9.65
CA CYS A 54 2.06 -2.91 -10.71
C CYS A 54 3.45 -2.70 -10.11
N ASP A 55 4.46 -3.39 -10.63
CA ASP A 55 5.87 -3.04 -10.36
C ASP A 55 6.24 -1.77 -11.13
N VAL A 56 6.69 -0.75 -10.41
CA VAL A 56 6.98 0.58 -10.95
C VAL A 56 8.24 0.60 -11.80
N TYR A 57 9.23 -0.21 -11.42
CA TYR A 57 10.57 -0.20 -11.98
C TYR A 57 10.94 -1.54 -12.66
N ASP A 58 10.05 -2.53 -12.60
CA ASP A 58 10.28 -3.91 -13.05
C ASP A 58 11.51 -4.56 -12.39
N ASP A 59 11.84 -4.15 -11.16
CA ASP A 59 12.98 -4.63 -10.36
C ASP A 59 12.58 -5.17 -8.96
N GLY A 60 11.29 -5.16 -8.67
CA GLY A 60 10.68 -5.59 -7.42
C GLY A 60 10.91 -4.66 -6.24
N SER A 61 11.38 -3.43 -6.45
CA SER A 61 11.61 -2.46 -5.38
C SER A 61 10.35 -1.74 -4.90
N VAL A 62 9.46 -1.36 -5.81
CA VAL A 62 8.24 -0.59 -5.50
C VAL A 62 7.07 -1.11 -6.31
N TYR A 63 5.97 -1.40 -5.64
CA TYR A 63 4.71 -1.77 -6.26
C TYR A 63 3.61 -0.78 -5.91
N VAL A 64 2.77 -0.45 -6.89
CA VAL A 64 1.49 0.23 -6.67
C VAL A 64 0.40 -0.82 -6.64
N ILE A 65 -0.41 -0.83 -5.57
CA ILE A 65 -1.58 -1.69 -5.41
C ILE A 65 -2.85 -0.85 -5.65
N ASP A 66 -3.74 -1.35 -6.50
CA ASP A 66 -5.09 -0.80 -6.64
C ASP A 66 -5.96 -1.27 -5.45
N ALA A 67 -6.35 -0.34 -4.58
CA ALA A 67 -6.92 -0.61 -3.26
C ALA A 67 -8.15 0.27 -3.01
N PRO A 68 -9.23 0.11 -3.81
CA PRO A 68 -10.40 1.00 -3.75
C PRO A 68 -11.17 0.82 -2.43
N GLY A 69 -12.04 1.76 -2.13
CA GLY A 69 -12.95 1.70 -0.97
C GLY A 69 -13.06 3.04 -0.26
N HIS A 70 -11.91 3.62 0.11
CA HIS A 70 -11.88 5.02 0.58
C HIS A 70 -12.41 5.96 -0.51
N MET A 71 -11.85 5.81 -1.71
CA MET A 71 -12.33 6.38 -2.97
C MET A 71 -12.01 5.38 -4.11
N PRO A 72 -12.69 5.45 -5.27
CA PRO A 72 -12.49 4.52 -6.39
C PRO A 72 -11.05 4.45 -6.91
N GLY A 73 -10.29 5.54 -6.81
CA GLY A 73 -8.89 5.63 -7.25
C GLY A 73 -7.87 5.49 -6.13
N HIS A 74 -8.26 4.99 -4.96
CA HIS A 74 -7.34 4.81 -3.84
C HIS A 74 -6.31 3.73 -4.16
N VAL A 75 -5.03 4.04 -3.92
CA VAL A 75 -3.90 3.14 -4.15
C VAL A 75 -3.06 3.03 -2.89
N MET A 76 -2.36 1.91 -2.74
CA MET A 76 -1.33 1.71 -1.72
C MET A 76 0.02 1.48 -2.37
N LEU A 77 1.10 1.75 -1.64
CA LEU A 77 2.46 1.46 -2.10
C LEU A 77 3.06 0.34 -1.27
N VAL A 78 3.65 -0.66 -1.91
CA VAL A 78 4.53 -1.65 -1.27
C VAL A 78 5.96 -1.32 -1.66
N VAL A 79 6.80 -1.09 -0.66
CA VAL A 79 8.19 -0.70 -0.84
C VAL A 79 9.07 -1.76 -0.19
N ARG A 80 9.91 -2.43 -1.00
CA ARG A 80 10.95 -3.30 -0.47
C ARG A 80 12.05 -2.44 0.14
N VAL A 81 12.22 -2.52 1.45
CA VAL A 81 13.19 -1.69 2.17
C VAL A 81 14.49 -2.42 2.44
N LYS A 82 14.48 -3.75 2.56
CA LYS A 82 15.68 -4.54 2.81
C LYS A 82 15.63 -5.86 2.07
N ILE A 83 16.70 -6.14 1.33
CA ILE A 83 16.93 -7.45 0.72
C ILE A 83 17.62 -8.31 1.79
N GLN A 84 17.12 -9.51 2.05
CA GLN A 84 17.79 -10.43 2.98
C GLN A 84 18.88 -11.22 2.25
N ASP A 85 20.08 -11.28 2.83
CA ASP A 85 21.22 -12.05 2.28
C ASP A 85 21.15 -13.56 2.60
N THR A 86 20.10 -14.00 3.31
CA THR A 86 19.89 -15.39 3.77
C THR A 86 18.57 -15.93 3.21
N GLU A 87 18.25 -17.21 3.44
CA GLU A 87 16.99 -17.86 2.96
C GLU A 87 15.69 -17.31 3.59
N GLY A 88 15.69 -16.08 4.11
CA GLY A 88 14.53 -15.39 4.68
C GLY A 88 13.84 -14.45 3.67
N PRO A 89 12.57 -14.06 3.93
CA PRO A 89 11.87 -13.12 3.07
C PRO A 89 12.41 -11.69 3.23
N ASP A 90 12.46 -10.95 2.13
CA ASP A 90 12.74 -9.51 2.12
C ASP A 90 11.80 -8.73 3.05
N ASP A 91 12.24 -7.57 3.54
CA ASP A 91 11.43 -6.70 4.37
C ASP A 91 10.72 -5.64 3.53
N PHE A 92 9.43 -5.43 3.83
CA PHE A 92 8.57 -4.52 3.11
C PHE A 92 7.87 -3.53 4.03
N ILE A 93 7.65 -2.33 3.51
CA ILE A 93 6.76 -1.33 4.09
C ILE A 93 5.59 -1.12 3.15
N ILE A 94 4.37 -1.05 3.69
CA ILE A 94 3.17 -0.71 2.96
C ILE A 94 2.68 0.65 3.40
N LEU A 95 2.64 1.62 2.49
CA LEU A 95 2.01 2.92 2.71
C LEU A 95 0.53 2.79 2.34
N SER A 96 -0.33 2.64 3.34
CA SER A 96 -1.73 2.27 3.14
C SER A 96 -2.67 3.44 2.83
N GLY A 97 -2.15 4.67 2.81
CA GLY A 97 -2.97 5.87 2.63
C GLY A 97 -4.10 5.95 3.68
N ASP A 98 -5.30 6.27 3.18
CA ASP A 98 -6.54 6.40 3.94
C ASP A 98 -7.41 5.13 3.87
N CYS A 99 -6.80 3.98 3.53
CA CYS A 99 -7.45 2.67 3.56
C CYS A 99 -8.20 2.45 4.89
N PHE A 100 -7.53 2.73 6.01
CA PHE A 100 -8.11 2.69 7.35
C PHE A 100 -7.63 3.89 8.15
N HIS A 101 -8.46 4.37 9.08
CA HIS A 101 -8.17 5.58 9.87
C HIS A 101 -7.93 5.28 11.35
N HIS A 102 -8.09 4.03 11.78
CA HIS A 102 -7.87 3.58 13.15
C HIS A 102 -7.53 2.09 13.15
N SER A 103 -6.62 1.64 14.03
CA SER A 103 -6.16 0.24 14.11
C SER A 103 -7.30 -0.75 14.38
N ALA A 104 -8.27 -0.37 15.21
CA ALA A 104 -9.49 -1.13 15.46
C ALA A 104 -10.22 -1.62 14.18
N LEU A 105 -10.11 -0.89 13.06
CA LEU A 105 -10.71 -1.28 11.78
C LEU A 105 -10.04 -2.54 11.19
N LEU A 106 -8.78 -2.81 11.52
CA LEU A 106 -8.08 -4.02 11.09
C LEU A 106 -8.63 -5.26 11.83
N GLY A 107 -9.14 -5.10 13.05
CA GLY A 107 -9.79 -6.17 13.81
C GLY A 107 -11.25 -6.37 13.45
N ASP A 108 -11.97 -5.27 13.16
CA ASP A 108 -13.34 -5.30 12.66
C ASP A 108 -13.56 -4.18 11.64
N SER A 109 -13.45 -4.53 10.36
CA SER A 109 -13.62 -3.57 9.27
C SER A 109 -15.05 -3.02 9.20
N LYS A 110 -16.04 -3.72 9.77
CA LYS A 110 -17.44 -3.29 9.81
C LYS A 110 -17.65 -2.06 10.68
N LEU A 111 -16.68 -1.71 11.52
CA LEU A 111 -16.66 -0.45 12.25
C LEU A 111 -16.61 0.79 11.33
N THR A 112 -16.30 0.64 10.03
CA THR A 112 -16.48 1.74 9.04
C THR A 112 -17.94 1.91 8.59
N GLY A 113 -18.82 0.94 8.91
CA GLY A 113 -20.27 0.96 8.64
C GLY A 113 -21.07 1.81 9.63
N ARG A 114 -22.21 2.36 9.18
CA ARG A 114 -23.14 3.18 10.01
C ARG A 114 -24.24 2.30 10.65
N PRO A 115 -25.16 2.90 11.45
CA PRO A 115 -25.19 3.10 12.92
C PRO A 115 -25.10 1.80 13.77
N PRO A 116 -24.87 1.87 15.10
CA PRO A 116 -25.04 3.06 15.96
C PRO A 116 -23.80 3.99 16.11
N PHE A 117 -22.66 3.70 15.49
CA PHE A 117 -21.39 4.27 15.93
C PHE A 117 -20.88 5.55 15.20
N SER A 118 -21.45 6.01 14.08
CA SER A 118 -21.04 7.27 13.40
C SER A 118 -22.11 7.90 12.48
N LYS A 119 -22.11 9.24 12.37
CA LYS A 119 -23.00 10.05 11.49
C LYS A 119 -22.48 10.23 10.05
N ARG A 120 -21.21 9.95 9.76
CA ARG A 120 -20.56 10.11 8.43
C ARG A 120 -19.54 8.99 8.19
N THR A 121 -19.45 8.49 6.94
CA THR A 121 -18.38 7.58 6.50
C THR A 121 -17.36 8.40 5.72
N MET A 122 -16.07 8.08 5.87
CA MET A 122 -15.00 8.65 5.03
C MET A 122 -14.70 7.76 3.81
N HIS A 123 -15.41 6.64 3.67
CA HIS A 123 -15.32 5.71 2.54
C HIS A 123 -16.53 5.88 1.64
N GLU A 124 -16.29 6.02 0.34
CA GLU A 124 -17.31 6.16 -0.71
C GLU A 124 -18.08 4.85 -0.91
N ASP A 125 -17.38 3.72 -0.93
CA ASP A 125 -17.97 2.37 -0.95
C ASP A 125 -17.54 1.59 0.30
N GLN A 126 -18.51 1.34 1.17
CA GLN A 126 -18.26 0.68 2.46
C GLN A 126 -17.94 -0.81 2.31
N TYR A 127 -18.57 -1.50 1.35
CA TYR A 127 -18.35 -2.94 1.15
C TYR A 127 -16.98 -3.17 0.53
N GLN A 128 -16.62 -2.34 -0.45
CA GLN A 128 -15.28 -2.37 -1.02
C GLN A 128 -14.22 -1.98 0.01
N ALA A 129 -14.50 -1.00 0.88
CA ALA A 129 -13.61 -0.65 1.98
C ALA A 129 -13.45 -1.80 3.00
N PHE A 130 -14.51 -2.54 3.33
CA PHE A 130 -14.41 -3.69 4.24
C PHE A 130 -13.43 -4.74 3.72
N ASP A 131 -13.54 -5.06 2.42
CA ASP A 131 -12.68 -6.03 1.76
C ASP A 131 -11.22 -5.55 1.74
N THR A 132 -10.97 -4.31 1.31
CA THR A 132 -9.62 -3.71 1.29
C THR A 132 -8.98 -3.65 2.68
N ILE A 133 -9.75 -3.29 3.71
CA ILE A 133 -9.26 -3.25 5.09
C ILE A 133 -8.94 -4.66 5.60
N GLN A 134 -9.81 -5.65 5.34
CA GLN A 134 -9.59 -7.03 5.77
C GLN A 134 -8.36 -7.63 5.10
N ARG A 135 -8.19 -7.40 3.79
CA ARG A 135 -6.98 -7.80 3.05
C ARG A 135 -5.72 -7.16 3.62
N THR A 136 -5.81 -5.88 3.97
CA THR A 136 -4.71 -5.14 4.62
C THR A 136 -4.39 -5.71 6.01
N ALA A 137 -5.41 -6.11 6.77
CA ALA A 137 -5.25 -6.74 8.08
C ALA A 137 -4.53 -8.09 8.02
N GLU A 138 -4.65 -8.85 6.92
CA GLU A 138 -3.83 -10.05 6.73
C GLU A 138 -2.34 -9.72 6.50
N LEU A 139 -2.05 -8.57 5.88
CA LEU A 139 -0.67 -8.13 5.66
C LEU A 139 0.02 -7.67 6.94
N THR A 140 -0.73 -7.06 7.88
CA THR A 140 -0.15 -6.63 9.17
C THR A 140 0.34 -7.82 10.01
N LYS A 141 -0.23 -9.02 9.81
CA LYS A 141 0.19 -10.25 10.51
C LYS A 141 1.53 -10.79 10.04
N GLN A 142 2.00 -10.40 8.85
CA GLN A 142 3.26 -10.92 8.29
C GLN A 142 4.47 -10.27 8.98
N PRO A 143 5.40 -11.04 9.55
CA PRO A 143 6.49 -10.48 10.37
C PRO A 143 7.44 -9.57 9.57
N ASN A 144 7.58 -9.79 8.26
CA ASN A 144 8.42 -9.02 7.36
C ASN A 144 7.70 -7.83 6.68
N ILE A 145 6.44 -7.55 7.04
CA ILE A 145 5.67 -6.45 6.48
C ILE A 145 5.27 -5.47 7.58
N TRP A 146 5.57 -4.19 7.36
CA TRP A 146 5.11 -3.09 8.20
C TRP A 146 4.12 -2.19 7.43
N VAL A 147 2.88 -2.11 7.90
CA VAL A 147 1.86 -1.24 7.29
C VAL A 147 1.82 0.10 8.02
N ILE A 148 1.99 1.19 7.28
CA ILE A 148 1.97 2.57 7.75
C ILE A 148 0.76 3.29 7.16
N ARG A 149 -0.02 3.89 8.04
CA ARG A 149 -1.21 4.69 7.71
C ARG A 149 -0.88 6.18 7.60
N ALA A 150 -1.57 6.91 6.73
CA ALA A 150 -1.28 8.33 6.43
C ALA A 150 -1.42 9.28 7.64
N HIS A 151 -2.26 8.94 8.61
CA HIS A 151 -2.54 9.76 9.80
C HIS A 151 -2.09 9.10 11.10
N ASP A 152 -0.99 8.34 11.04
CA ASP A 152 -0.41 7.75 12.24
C ASP A 152 0.55 8.70 12.96
N ALA A 153 0.03 9.39 13.99
CA ALA A 153 0.83 10.30 14.81
C ALA A 153 1.99 9.59 15.53
N LYS A 154 1.86 8.28 15.83
CA LYS A 154 2.92 7.52 16.49
C LYS A 154 4.08 7.26 15.54
N VAL A 155 3.80 6.98 14.26
CA VAL A 155 4.84 6.83 13.24
C VAL A 155 5.62 8.12 13.06
N ALA A 156 4.93 9.26 12.99
CA ALA A 156 5.57 10.55 12.90
C ALA A 156 6.49 10.82 14.12
N GLN A 157 6.09 10.37 15.31
CA GLN A 157 6.91 10.48 16.52
C GLN A 157 8.09 9.49 16.53
N ALA A 158 7.86 8.23 16.15
CA ALA A 158 8.87 7.16 16.17
C ALA A 158 9.95 7.32 15.10
N ILE A 159 9.59 7.78 13.90
CA ILE A 159 10.53 8.07 12.80
C ILE A 159 11.21 9.43 13.03
N GLY A 160 10.59 10.33 13.81
CA GLY A 160 11.06 11.70 13.98
C GLY A 160 11.99 11.93 15.18
N THR A 161 11.95 11.06 16.21
CA THR A 161 12.63 11.33 17.49
C THR A 161 13.25 10.11 18.15
N ASP A 162 14.39 10.31 18.84
CA ASP A 162 15.04 9.28 19.64
C ASP A 162 14.33 9.04 20.98
N GLU A 163 14.85 8.12 21.80
CA GLU A 163 14.35 7.79 23.15
C GLU A 163 14.31 9.00 24.12
N LYS A 164 14.98 10.12 23.77
CA LYS A 164 15.02 11.38 24.54
C LYS A 164 14.16 12.47 23.90
N GLY A 165 13.51 12.20 22.77
CA GLY A 165 12.68 13.17 22.05
C GLY A 165 13.46 14.09 21.10
N GLU A 166 14.73 13.81 20.83
CA GLU A 166 15.57 14.60 19.92
C GLU A 166 15.38 14.17 18.47
N SER A 167 15.40 15.12 17.53
CA SER A 167 15.16 14.83 16.11
C SER A 167 16.24 13.92 15.53
N LEU A 168 15.86 12.72 15.07
CA LEU A 168 16.79 11.75 14.46
C LEU A 168 17.19 12.09 13.02
N GLY A 169 16.67 13.17 12.44
CA GLY A 169 16.77 13.44 11.00
C GLY A 169 15.84 12.52 10.20
N LEU A 170 16.31 12.00 9.05
CA LEU A 170 15.60 11.00 8.26
C LEU A 170 16.19 9.61 8.57
N PRO A 171 15.61 8.84 9.51
CA PRO A 171 16.19 7.55 9.85
C PRO A 171 15.98 6.54 8.71
N SER A 172 16.89 5.57 8.64
CA SER A 172 16.77 4.47 7.68
C SER A 172 15.54 3.63 8.00
N LEU A 173 14.67 3.46 7.01
CA LEU A 173 13.53 2.57 7.13
C LEU A 173 13.93 1.08 7.14
N GLN A 174 15.18 0.73 6.79
CA GLN A 174 15.63 -0.67 6.74
C GLN A 174 15.70 -1.33 8.13
N ASP A 175 15.84 -0.53 9.18
CA ASP A 175 16.02 -1.00 10.55
C ASP A 175 14.69 -1.01 11.35
N TRP A 176 13.54 -0.88 10.69
CA TRP A 176 12.23 -0.77 11.36
C TRP A 176 11.94 -1.94 12.31
N GLN A 177 12.37 -3.16 11.96
CA GLN A 177 12.23 -4.35 12.81
C GLN A 177 13.10 -4.25 14.07
N LYS A 178 14.36 -3.86 13.91
CA LYS A 178 15.31 -3.69 15.02
C LYS A 178 14.82 -2.63 16.00
N ASN A 179 14.19 -1.59 15.48
CA ASN A 179 13.66 -0.49 16.28
C ASN A 179 12.27 -0.78 16.88
N GLY A 180 11.64 -1.92 16.57
CA GLY A 180 10.33 -2.28 17.12
C GLY A 180 9.16 -1.42 16.62
N TRP A 181 9.35 -0.62 15.57
CA TRP A 181 8.37 0.40 15.14
C TRP A 181 7.03 -0.15 14.66
N LYS A 182 7.00 -1.42 14.26
CA LYS A 182 5.76 -2.10 13.92
C LYS A 182 4.88 -2.37 15.14
N ASP A 183 5.49 -2.78 16.25
CA ASP A 183 4.77 -3.18 17.46
C ASP A 183 4.27 -1.95 18.24
N ASP A 184 4.98 -0.82 18.15
CA ASP A 184 4.62 0.45 18.79
C ASP A 184 3.33 1.10 18.21
N GLN A 185 2.83 0.63 17.07
CA GLN A 185 1.59 1.16 16.49
C GLN A 185 0.32 0.76 17.26
N GLY A 186 0.40 -0.30 18.07
CA GLY A 186 -0.59 -0.63 19.10
C GLY A 186 -1.85 -1.36 18.62
N SER A 187 -2.14 -2.43 19.36
CA SER A 187 -3.47 -2.95 19.69
C SER A 187 -4.46 -1.86 20.11
#